data_AF-A0A955J6X7-F1
#
_entry.id   AF-A0A955J6X7-F1
#
_cell.length_a   1.000
_cell.length_b   1.000
_cell.length_c   1.000
_cell.angle_alpha   90.00
_cell.angle_beta   90.00
_cell.angle_gamma   90.00
#
_symmetry.space_group_name_H-M   'P 1'
#
loop_
_entity.id
_entity.type
_entity.pdbx_description
1 polymer ?
#
loop_
_entity_poly.entity_id
_entity_poly.type
_entity_poly.pdbx_seq_one_letter_code
_entity_poly.pdbx_strand_id
1 'polypeptide(L)'
;MKGFARYRTMAGAGVAAALIAGLSMSPTFATSSTASAMSSDVVAEWSSEVWRTALHGDPGDALELLEHIPEASGSSTEVTSLRTSLAQYRTNLLKRGEARTERLAELDAELKEHVEADELLEALRSANEMYQLAFDKEALLKDARISDLVRESERRARAFEEKGQWLDAHAYYNLLHLLYYDQMTYKDDLTRVLQRLQMLGMYLPENLHDLRSDQRVALGEDPLPPYNATADDWHAKLEPITFDMVLRAISYADQAQVDDIGLAPMLRGGFRAVRNMVTMKDLAEAFPSLADQASVRPFLVYVDEQLTYI
;
A
#
# COMPACT_ATOMS: atom_id res chain seq x y z
N MET A 1 -10.30 5.12 -24.99
CA MET A 1 -9.68 3.80 -25.30
C MET A 1 -10.58 2.68 -24.79
N LYS A 2 -10.69 1.58 -25.54
CA LYS A 2 -11.62 0.47 -25.33
C LYS A 2 -11.01 -0.60 -24.41
N GLY A 3 -11.83 -1.14 -23.50
CA GLY A 3 -11.80 -2.55 -23.11
C GLY A 3 -11.22 -2.89 -21.73
N PHE A 4 -12.09 -3.03 -20.73
CA PHE A 4 -11.82 -3.90 -19.58
C PHE A 4 -12.96 -4.91 -19.43
N ALA A 5 -12.64 -6.17 -19.68
CA ALA A 5 -13.55 -7.30 -19.67
C ALA A 5 -13.42 -8.08 -18.35
N ARG A 6 -14.55 -8.17 -17.63
CA ARG A 6 -15.13 -9.35 -16.95
C ARG A 6 -14.17 -10.31 -16.20
N TYR A 7 -14.20 -10.26 -14.87
CA TYR A 7 -13.88 -11.41 -14.01
C TYR A 7 -15.15 -12.24 -13.70
N ARG A 8 -15.10 -13.53 -14.04
CA ARG A 8 -16.10 -14.56 -13.73
C ARG A 8 -15.80 -15.16 -12.35
N THR A 9 -16.76 -15.08 -11.44
CA THR A 9 -16.82 -15.84 -10.19
C THR A 9 -17.25 -17.28 -10.47
N MET A 10 -16.42 -18.27 -10.13
CA MET A 10 -16.87 -19.66 -9.92
C MET A 10 -16.90 -19.94 -8.41
N ALA A 11 -18.10 -20.13 -7.87
CA ALA A 11 -18.30 -20.58 -6.49
C ALA A 11 -18.38 -22.12 -6.43
N GLY A 12 -17.77 -22.67 -5.38
CA GLY A 12 -17.47 -24.07 -5.20
C GLY A 12 -18.67 -25.00 -4.96
N ALA A 13 -18.42 -26.28 -5.27
CA ALA A 13 -19.29 -27.41 -5.00
C ALA A 13 -19.26 -27.79 -3.51
N GLY A 14 -20.44 -27.99 -2.93
CA GLY A 14 -20.62 -28.56 -1.59
C GLY A 14 -20.48 -30.08 -1.59
N VAL A 15 -19.82 -30.60 -0.57
CA VAL A 15 -19.76 -32.02 -0.22
C VAL A 15 -20.40 -32.18 1.16
N ALA A 16 -21.39 -33.07 1.28
CA ALA A 16 -21.60 -33.92 2.46
C ALA A 16 -22.79 -34.86 2.24
N ALA A 17 -22.56 -36.17 2.35
CA ALA A 17 -23.35 -37.07 3.20
C ALA A 17 -22.76 -38.49 3.14
N ALA A 18 -22.32 -38.95 4.29
CA ALA A 18 -21.85 -40.31 4.55
C ALA A 18 -23.02 -41.28 4.75
N LEU A 19 -22.81 -42.55 4.41
CA LEU A 19 -23.64 -43.66 4.88
C LEU A 19 -22.74 -44.85 5.21
N ILE A 20 -22.83 -45.26 6.47
CA ILE A 20 -22.10 -46.32 7.14
C ILE A 20 -22.88 -47.64 7.00
N ALA A 21 -22.23 -48.69 6.54
CA ALA A 21 -22.54 -50.09 6.81
C ALA A 21 -21.20 -50.85 6.68
N GLY A 22 -20.68 -51.62 7.63
CA GLY A 22 -21.36 -52.47 8.61
C GLY A 22 -21.13 -53.94 8.24
N LEU A 23 -19.88 -54.39 8.13
CA LEU A 23 -19.53 -55.80 7.95
C LEU A 23 -18.29 -56.16 8.79
N SER A 24 -18.53 -57.00 9.79
CA SER A 24 -17.56 -57.66 10.64
C SER A 24 -16.93 -58.86 9.91
N MET A 25 -15.62 -58.84 9.70
CA MET A 25 -14.84 -60.01 9.28
C MET A 25 -13.73 -60.31 10.30
N SER A 26 -13.59 -61.59 10.62
CA SER A 26 -12.69 -62.15 11.62
C SER A 26 -11.20 -61.93 11.27
N PRO A 27 -10.32 -61.77 12.28
CA PRO A 27 -8.90 -61.58 12.04
C PRO A 27 -8.26 -62.91 11.62
N THR A 28 -7.72 -62.94 10.40
CA THR A 28 -6.75 -63.97 9.99
C THR A 28 -5.38 -63.38 10.28
N PHE A 29 -4.70 -63.86 11.32
CA PHE A 29 -3.33 -63.44 11.63
C PHE A 29 -2.37 -64.05 10.60
N ALA A 30 -2.14 -63.34 9.51
CA ALA A 30 -1.01 -63.58 8.63
C ALA A 30 0.24 -62.95 9.26
N THR A 31 1.16 -63.78 9.74
CA THR A 31 2.52 -63.35 10.11
C THR A 31 3.32 -63.09 8.85
N SER A 32 3.18 -61.87 8.31
CA SER A 32 4.03 -61.34 7.24
C SER A 32 4.20 -59.84 7.45
N SER A 33 5.00 -59.41 8.44
CA SER A 33 5.27 -57.98 8.63
C SER A 33 6.59 -57.70 9.33
N THR A 34 7.70 -57.96 8.64
CA THR A 34 8.99 -57.32 8.95
C THR A 34 9.38 -56.27 7.92
N ALA A 35 8.91 -56.39 6.67
CA ALA A 35 9.15 -55.38 5.63
C ALA A 35 8.31 -54.10 5.80
N SER A 36 7.15 -54.17 6.48
CA SER A 36 6.24 -53.03 6.62
C SER A 36 6.58 -52.09 7.79
N ALA A 37 7.44 -52.51 8.72
CA ALA A 37 7.86 -51.70 9.88
C ALA A 37 9.05 -50.80 9.54
N MET A 38 9.97 -51.25 8.67
CA MET A 38 11.10 -50.42 8.23
C MET A 38 10.67 -49.23 7.36
N SER A 39 9.56 -49.35 6.62
CA SER A 39 9.06 -48.26 5.78
C SER A 39 8.36 -47.15 6.58
N SER A 40 7.79 -47.45 7.76
CA SER A 40 7.14 -46.43 8.60
C SER A 40 8.14 -45.50 9.29
N ASP A 41 9.29 -46.03 9.71
CA ASP A 41 10.29 -45.23 10.43
C ASP A 41 10.97 -44.21 9.51
N VAL A 42 11.30 -44.59 8.28
CA VAL A 42 11.89 -43.69 7.26
C VAL A 42 10.95 -42.54 6.91
N VAL A 43 9.65 -42.83 6.76
CA VAL A 43 8.65 -41.80 6.45
C VAL A 43 8.42 -40.86 7.64
N ALA A 44 8.40 -41.39 8.87
CA ALA A 44 8.26 -40.60 10.07
C ALA A 44 9.46 -39.66 10.30
N GLU A 45 10.68 -40.16 10.07
CA GLU A 45 11.90 -39.36 10.14
C GLU A 45 11.92 -38.26 9.08
N TRP A 46 11.64 -38.60 7.81
CA TRP A 46 11.53 -37.63 6.72
C TRP A 46 10.49 -36.54 7.01
N SER A 47 9.29 -36.93 7.46
CA SER A 47 8.24 -35.96 7.78
C SER A 47 8.64 -35.06 8.94
N SER A 48 9.28 -35.61 9.97
CA SER A 48 9.78 -34.83 11.11
C SER A 48 10.85 -33.84 10.65
N GLU A 49 11.70 -34.23 9.70
CA GLU A 49 12.73 -33.35 9.14
C GLU A 49 12.12 -32.19 8.36
N VAL A 50 11.16 -32.45 7.46
CA VAL A 50 10.43 -31.40 6.73
C VAL A 50 9.83 -30.38 7.70
N TRP A 51 9.14 -30.85 8.74
CA TRP A 51 8.53 -29.97 9.73
C TRP A 51 9.55 -29.19 10.54
N ARG A 52 10.64 -29.85 10.97
CA ARG A 52 11.72 -29.21 11.70
C ARG A 52 12.35 -28.11 10.87
N THR A 53 12.71 -28.38 9.62
CA THR A 53 13.30 -27.39 8.70
C THR A 53 12.35 -26.22 8.45
N ALA A 54 11.06 -26.49 8.21
CA ALA A 54 10.05 -25.44 8.04
C ALA A 54 9.91 -24.56 9.29
N LEU A 55 9.92 -25.16 10.49
CA LEU A 55 9.82 -24.43 11.77
C LEU A 55 11.05 -23.56 12.06
N HIS A 56 12.23 -23.93 11.54
CA HIS A 56 13.44 -23.12 11.68
C HIS A 56 13.50 -21.93 10.71
N GLY A 57 12.46 -21.74 9.88
CA GLY A 57 12.35 -20.60 8.99
C GLY A 57 13.12 -20.75 7.68
N ASP A 58 13.48 -21.99 7.30
CA ASP A 58 14.04 -22.29 5.99
C ASP A 58 13.00 -22.98 5.09
N PRO A 59 12.11 -22.22 4.45
CA PRO A 59 11.10 -22.78 3.57
C PRO A 59 11.70 -23.37 2.30
N GLY A 60 12.90 -22.95 1.88
CA GLY A 60 13.60 -23.45 0.70
C GLY A 60 14.04 -24.89 0.92
N ASP A 61 14.77 -25.13 2.00
CA ASP A 61 15.25 -26.45 2.38
C ASP A 61 14.09 -27.40 2.70
N ALA A 62 13.01 -26.90 3.34
CA ALA A 62 11.82 -27.71 3.61
C ALA A 62 11.11 -28.14 2.31
N LEU A 63 11.03 -27.25 1.32
CA LEU A 63 10.52 -27.59 0.00
C LEU A 63 11.43 -28.59 -0.70
N GLU A 64 12.76 -28.42 -0.63
CA GLU A 64 13.74 -29.36 -1.18
C GLU A 64 13.57 -30.76 -0.57
N LEU A 65 13.35 -30.87 0.74
CA LEU A 65 13.06 -32.15 1.40
C LEU A 65 11.74 -32.77 0.93
N LEU A 66 10.71 -31.95 0.67
CA LEU A 66 9.45 -32.40 0.09
C LEU A 66 9.63 -32.91 -1.35
N GLU A 67 10.65 -32.44 -2.07
CA GLU A 67 10.98 -32.94 -3.41
C GLU A 67 11.48 -34.39 -3.40
N HIS A 68 12.07 -34.80 -2.27
CA HIS A 68 12.73 -36.09 -2.09
C HIS A 68 11.87 -37.05 -1.24
N ILE A 69 10.57 -37.15 -1.54
CA ILE A 69 9.66 -38.06 -0.83
C ILE A 69 10.20 -39.50 -0.90
N PRO A 70 10.51 -40.16 0.23
CA PRO A 70 11.12 -41.48 0.22
C PRO A 70 10.30 -42.50 -0.59
N GLU A 71 10.96 -43.36 -1.37
CA GLU A 71 10.29 -44.45 -2.09
C GLU A 71 9.54 -45.40 -1.15
N ALA A 72 10.08 -45.56 0.08
CA ALA A 72 9.46 -46.31 1.17
C ALA A 72 8.04 -45.82 1.54
N SER A 73 7.67 -44.59 1.16
CA SER A 73 6.31 -44.04 1.33
C SER A 73 5.26 -44.74 0.47
N GLY A 74 5.70 -45.53 -0.51
CA GLY A 74 4.81 -46.28 -1.41
C GLY A 74 3.97 -45.40 -2.33
N SER A 75 2.86 -45.97 -2.80
CA SER A 75 1.93 -45.38 -3.74
C SER A 75 0.54 -45.19 -3.14
N SER A 76 0.48 -44.82 -1.85
CA SER A 76 -0.81 -44.46 -1.26
C SER A 76 -1.43 -43.27 -2.00
N THR A 77 -2.75 -43.16 -1.93
CA THR A 77 -3.50 -42.08 -2.56
C THR A 77 -3.00 -40.71 -2.06
N GLU A 78 -2.68 -40.63 -0.77
CA GLU A 78 -2.20 -39.43 -0.09
C GLU A 78 -0.82 -39.01 -0.59
N VAL A 79 0.14 -39.94 -0.68
CA VAL A 79 1.50 -39.65 -1.17
C VAL A 79 1.45 -39.27 -2.65
N THR A 80 0.60 -39.93 -3.44
CA THR A 80 0.39 -39.57 -4.85
C THR A 80 -0.18 -38.15 -4.98
N SER A 81 -1.19 -37.80 -4.18
CA SER A 81 -1.78 -36.46 -4.15
C SER A 81 -0.78 -35.38 -3.72
N LEU A 82 0.10 -35.69 -2.75
CA LEU A 82 1.19 -34.79 -2.34
C LEU A 82 2.19 -34.56 -3.48
N ARG A 83 2.65 -35.63 -4.15
CA ARG A 83 3.53 -35.53 -5.33
C ARG A 83 2.91 -34.67 -6.43
N THR A 84 1.63 -34.86 -6.73
CA THR A 84 0.89 -34.04 -7.70
C THR A 84 0.84 -32.57 -7.27
N SER A 85 0.53 -32.30 -6.00
CA SER A 85 0.48 -30.93 -5.46
C SER A 85 1.84 -30.22 -5.54
N LEU A 86 2.92 -30.92 -5.23
CA LEU A 86 4.29 -30.39 -5.33
C LEU A 86 4.68 -30.11 -6.79
N ALA A 87 4.37 -31.02 -7.71
CA ALA A 87 4.61 -30.81 -9.13
C ALA A 87 3.83 -29.59 -9.68
N GLN A 88 2.58 -29.43 -9.25
CA GLN A 88 1.76 -28.27 -9.60
C GLN A 88 2.32 -26.99 -8.99
N TYR A 89 2.76 -27.03 -7.73
CA TYR A 89 3.39 -25.90 -7.05
C TYR A 89 4.64 -25.41 -7.78
N ARG A 90 5.57 -26.32 -8.15
CA ARG A 90 6.76 -25.96 -8.95
C ARG A 90 6.42 -25.34 -10.28
N THR A 91 5.46 -25.95 -10.99
CA THR A 91 4.97 -25.43 -12.27
C THR A 91 4.47 -23.99 -12.10
N ASN A 92 3.75 -23.71 -11.01
CA ASN A 92 3.27 -22.36 -10.71
C ASN A 92 4.39 -21.40 -10.31
N LEU A 93 5.42 -21.86 -9.59
CA LEU A 93 6.58 -21.03 -9.26
C LEU A 93 7.35 -20.61 -10.52
N LEU A 94 7.62 -21.55 -11.42
CA LEU A 94 8.29 -21.27 -12.69
C LEU A 94 7.48 -20.26 -13.52
N LYS A 95 6.18 -20.51 -13.68
CA LYS A 95 5.27 -19.59 -14.39
C LYS A 95 5.24 -18.19 -13.76
N ARG A 96 5.31 -18.08 -12.43
CA ARG A 96 5.39 -16.77 -11.74
C ARG A 96 6.73 -16.08 -12.00
N GLY A 97 7.82 -16.82 -12.05
CA GLY A 97 9.15 -16.28 -12.38
C GLY A 97 9.22 -15.78 -13.83
N GLU A 98 8.70 -16.57 -14.77
CA GLU A 98 8.56 -16.21 -16.19
C GLU A 98 7.70 -14.96 -16.35
N ALA A 99 6.48 -14.96 -15.81
CA ALA A 99 5.55 -13.83 -15.89
C ALA A 99 6.12 -12.55 -15.25
N ARG A 100 6.86 -12.66 -14.14
CA ARG A 100 7.55 -11.53 -13.53
C ARG A 100 8.64 -10.97 -14.44
N THR A 101 9.44 -11.85 -15.05
CA THR A 101 10.53 -11.44 -15.95
C THR A 101 9.98 -10.76 -17.19
N GLU A 102 8.92 -11.34 -17.79
CA GLU A 102 8.19 -10.75 -18.91
C GLU A 102 7.62 -9.37 -18.54
N ARG A 103 6.90 -9.26 -17.41
CA ARG A 103 6.34 -7.98 -16.98
C ARG A 103 7.40 -6.93 -16.64
N LEU A 104 8.54 -7.32 -16.07
CA LEU A 104 9.65 -6.40 -15.83
C LEU A 104 10.26 -5.87 -17.13
N ALA A 105 10.34 -6.70 -18.18
CA ALA A 105 10.82 -6.27 -19.49
C ALA A 105 9.83 -5.31 -20.17
N GLU A 106 8.52 -5.57 -20.05
CA GLU A 106 7.47 -4.66 -20.51
C GLU A 106 7.56 -3.31 -19.79
N LEU A 107 7.65 -3.34 -18.45
CA LEU A 107 7.75 -2.13 -17.63
C LEU A 107 9.02 -1.32 -17.92
N ASP A 108 10.14 -1.96 -18.24
CA ASP A 108 11.36 -1.25 -18.65
C ASP A 108 11.15 -0.51 -19.99
N ALA A 109 10.42 -1.13 -20.93
CA ALA A 109 10.05 -0.48 -22.19
C ALA A 109 9.04 0.67 -21.97
N GLU A 110 7.99 0.45 -21.18
CA GLU A 110 6.99 1.46 -20.80
C GLU A 110 7.66 2.66 -20.09
N LEU A 111 8.54 2.39 -19.12
CA LEU A 111 9.31 3.41 -18.40
C LEU A 111 10.11 4.28 -19.38
N LYS A 112 10.81 3.65 -20.32
CA LYS A 112 11.60 4.36 -21.33
C LYS A 112 10.72 5.23 -22.22
N GLU A 113 9.62 4.69 -22.72
CA GLU A 113 8.66 5.41 -23.57
C GLU A 113 8.11 6.65 -22.85
N HIS A 114 7.63 6.49 -21.61
CA HIS A 114 7.09 7.60 -20.83
C HIS A 114 8.14 8.66 -20.49
N VAL A 115 9.39 8.27 -20.21
CA VAL A 115 10.49 9.22 -19.98
C VAL A 115 10.81 10.01 -21.26
N GLU A 116 10.86 9.35 -22.42
CA GLU A 116 11.10 10.01 -23.71
C GLU A 116 9.95 10.98 -24.09
N ALA A 117 8.73 10.70 -23.64
CA ALA A 117 7.55 11.53 -23.86
C ALA A 117 7.35 12.67 -22.82
N ASP A 118 8.23 12.83 -21.82
CA ASP A 118 8.04 13.71 -20.64
C ASP A 118 6.77 13.40 -19.81
N GLU A 119 6.30 12.16 -19.84
CA GLU A 119 5.13 11.65 -19.09
C GLU A 119 5.54 11.12 -17.72
N LEU A 120 6.16 11.99 -16.91
CA LEU A 120 6.84 11.60 -15.66
C LEU A 120 5.96 10.85 -14.65
N LEU A 121 4.64 11.15 -14.58
CA LEU A 121 3.73 10.43 -13.68
C LEU A 121 3.53 8.96 -14.09
N GLU A 122 3.41 8.69 -15.39
CA GLU A 122 3.27 7.31 -15.90
C GLU A 122 4.60 6.56 -15.81
N ALA A 123 5.73 7.26 -16.03
CA ALA A 123 7.06 6.72 -15.74
C ALA A 123 7.22 6.33 -14.25
N LEU A 124 6.76 7.18 -13.31
CA LEU A 124 6.77 6.87 -11.88
C LEU A 124 5.87 5.68 -11.53
N ARG A 125 4.72 5.52 -12.18
CA ARG A 125 3.85 4.34 -11.99
C ARG A 125 4.54 3.06 -12.45
N SER A 126 5.19 3.11 -13.62
CA SER A 126 5.98 2.00 -14.15
C SER A 126 7.11 1.63 -13.17
N ALA A 127 7.86 2.62 -12.68
CA ALA A 127 8.91 2.42 -11.68
C ALA A 127 8.39 1.83 -10.36
N ASN A 128 7.21 2.26 -9.88
CA ASN A 128 6.57 1.69 -8.71
C ASN A 128 6.20 0.23 -8.92
N GLU A 129 5.64 -0.14 -10.09
CA GLU A 129 5.32 -1.53 -10.40
C GLU A 129 6.60 -2.38 -10.48
N MET A 130 7.67 -1.87 -11.11
CA MET A 130 8.98 -2.52 -11.11
C MET A 130 9.48 -2.77 -9.69
N TYR A 131 9.34 -1.79 -8.78
CA TYR A 131 9.74 -1.93 -7.37
C TYR A 131 8.97 -3.04 -6.63
N GLN A 132 7.69 -3.21 -6.92
CA GLN A 132 6.89 -4.30 -6.34
C GLN A 132 7.30 -5.69 -6.85
N LEU A 133 7.81 -5.77 -8.09
CA LEU A 133 8.21 -7.03 -8.72
C LEU A 133 9.69 -7.38 -8.51
N ALA A 134 10.55 -6.40 -8.26
CA ALA A 134 11.99 -6.56 -8.12
C ALA A 134 12.37 -7.47 -6.94
N PHE A 135 13.37 -8.34 -7.17
CA PHE A 135 13.99 -9.11 -6.08
C PHE A 135 14.93 -8.24 -5.25
N ASP A 136 15.76 -7.43 -5.92
CA ASP A 136 16.66 -6.47 -5.28
C ASP A 136 16.12 -5.05 -5.49
N LYS A 137 15.30 -4.63 -4.53
CA LYS A 137 14.69 -3.30 -4.47
C LYS A 137 15.74 -2.20 -4.34
N GLU A 138 16.81 -2.45 -3.60
CA GLU A 138 17.87 -1.47 -3.37
C GLU A 138 18.68 -1.23 -4.65
N ALA A 139 18.99 -2.30 -5.40
CA ALA A 139 19.64 -2.17 -6.70
C ALA A 139 18.77 -1.38 -7.70
N LEU A 140 17.46 -1.61 -7.73
CA LEU A 140 16.54 -0.86 -8.59
C LEU A 140 16.54 0.64 -8.25
N LEU A 141 16.48 1.01 -6.97
CA LEU A 141 16.53 2.42 -6.56
C LEU A 141 17.88 3.08 -6.83
N LYS A 142 18.96 2.30 -6.95
CA LYS A 142 20.30 2.78 -7.35
C LYS A 142 20.49 2.86 -8.87
N ASP A 143 19.56 2.36 -9.68
CA ASP A 143 19.60 2.56 -11.13
C ASP A 143 19.57 4.06 -11.45
N ALA A 144 20.54 4.52 -12.24
CA ALA A 144 20.66 5.92 -12.62
C ALA A 144 19.37 6.47 -13.23
N ARG A 145 18.68 5.68 -14.07
CA ARG A 145 17.43 6.07 -14.74
C ARG A 145 16.31 6.35 -13.74
N ILE A 146 16.18 5.49 -12.72
CA ILE A 146 15.20 5.66 -11.64
C ILE A 146 15.57 6.87 -10.78
N SER A 147 16.86 7.03 -10.44
CA SER A 147 17.31 8.16 -9.63
C SER A 147 17.10 9.52 -10.32
N ASP A 148 17.28 9.58 -11.65
CA ASP A 148 17.06 10.79 -12.42
C ASP A 148 15.57 11.08 -12.62
N LEU A 149 14.75 10.05 -12.86
CA LEU A 149 13.29 10.18 -12.86
C LEU A 149 12.76 10.75 -11.53
N VAL A 150 13.27 10.23 -10.40
CA VAL A 150 12.89 10.70 -9.06
C VAL A 150 13.26 12.16 -8.86
N ARG A 151 14.49 12.55 -9.20
CA ARG A 151 14.97 13.94 -9.09
C ARG A 151 14.14 14.90 -9.92
N GLU A 152 13.84 14.54 -11.16
CA GLU A 152 13.05 15.35 -12.07
C GLU A 152 11.58 15.44 -11.63
N SER A 153 11.01 14.34 -11.16
CA SER A 153 9.67 14.30 -10.58
C SER A 153 9.54 15.17 -9.33
N GLU A 154 10.54 15.15 -8.45
CA GLU A 154 10.56 16.02 -7.27
C GLU A 154 10.63 17.49 -7.66
N ARG A 155 11.48 17.84 -8.64
CA ARG A 155 11.57 19.20 -9.18
C ARG A 155 10.22 19.65 -9.75
N ARG A 156 9.54 18.78 -10.49
CA ARG A 156 8.22 19.03 -11.06
C ARG A 156 7.16 19.22 -9.97
N ALA A 157 7.17 18.38 -8.93
CA ALA A 157 6.27 18.50 -7.78
C ALA A 157 6.42 19.85 -7.06
N ARG A 158 7.67 20.27 -6.79
CA ARG A 158 7.96 21.58 -6.19
C ARG A 158 7.49 22.74 -7.07
N ALA A 159 7.70 22.65 -8.38
CA ALA A 159 7.23 23.66 -9.33
C ALA A 159 5.69 23.77 -9.35
N PHE A 160 4.97 22.65 -9.18
CA PHE A 160 3.52 22.66 -9.02
C PHE A 160 3.08 23.31 -7.70
N GLU A 161 3.77 23.04 -6.59
CA GLU A 161 3.50 23.74 -5.32
C GLU A 161 3.69 25.25 -5.44
N GLU A 162 4.77 25.71 -6.08
CA GLU A 162 5.05 27.14 -6.28
C GLU A 162 3.97 27.85 -7.09
N LYS A 163 3.32 27.14 -8.02
CA LYS A 163 2.23 27.63 -8.86
C LYS A 163 0.84 27.50 -8.22
N GLY A 164 0.73 26.90 -7.04
CA GLY A 164 -0.56 26.61 -6.41
C GLY A 164 -1.32 25.42 -7.02
N GLN A 165 -0.65 24.60 -7.85
CA GLN A 165 -1.24 23.43 -8.51
C GLN A 165 -1.16 22.20 -7.58
N TRP A 166 -1.87 22.27 -6.46
CA TRP A 166 -1.74 21.32 -5.35
C TRP A 166 -2.14 19.88 -5.70
N LEU A 167 -3.09 19.69 -6.61
CA LEU A 167 -3.54 18.36 -7.04
C LEU A 167 -2.43 17.63 -7.82
N ASP A 168 -1.73 18.36 -8.68
CA ASP A 168 -0.63 17.80 -9.46
C ASP A 168 0.57 17.50 -8.55
N ALA A 169 0.94 18.44 -7.66
CA ALA A 169 1.97 18.21 -6.65
C ALA A 169 1.67 16.94 -5.81
N HIS A 170 0.41 16.77 -5.37
CA HIS A 170 -0.02 15.59 -4.63
C HIS A 170 0.19 14.30 -5.43
N ALA A 171 -0.16 14.28 -6.71
CA ALA A 171 0.02 13.11 -7.56
C ALA A 171 1.49 12.66 -7.61
N TYR A 172 2.43 13.60 -7.77
CA TYR A 172 3.85 13.30 -7.75
C TYR A 172 4.34 12.80 -6.40
N TYR A 173 4.06 13.53 -5.30
CA TYR A 173 4.53 13.10 -3.98
C TYR A 173 3.91 11.78 -3.53
N ASN A 174 2.69 11.47 -3.94
CA ASN A 174 2.07 10.17 -3.63
C ASN A 174 2.83 9.02 -4.31
N LEU A 175 3.19 9.15 -5.59
CA LEU A 175 3.96 8.13 -6.31
C LEU A 175 5.42 8.05 -5.83
N LEU A 176 6.03 9.18 -5.51
CA LEU A 176 7.36 9.23 -4.90
C LEU A 176 7.37 8.58 -3.51
N HIS A 177 6.34 8.85 -2.70
CA HIS A 177 6.18 8.22 -1.38
C HIS A 177 5.97 6.71 -1.50
N LEU A 178 5.17 6.26 -2.48
CA LEU A 178 4.97 4.83 -2.71
C LEU A 178 6.28 4.11 -3.09
N LEU A 179 7.12 4.76 -3.91
CA LEU A 179 8.40 4.20 -4.35
C LEU A 179 9.41 4.11 -3.20
N TYR A 180 9.36 5.04 -2.26
CA TYR A 180 10.20 5.11 -1.06
C TYR A 180 9.41 4.86 0.24
N TYR A 181 8.41 3.96 0.18
CA TYR A 181 7.52 3.74 1.32
C TYR A 181 8.29 3.23 2.53
N ASP A 182 9.23 2.30 2.32
CA ASP A 182 10.00 1.68 3.40
C ASP A 182 10.90 2.69 4.14
N GLN A 183 11.42 3.70 3.42
CA GLN A 183 12.27 4.76 3.99
C GLN A 183 11.47 5.98 4.45
N MET A 184 10.19 6.06 4.08
CA MET A 184 9.30 7.19 4.37
C MET A 184 9.83 8.55 3.88
N THR A 185 10.70 8.57 2.86
CA THR A 185 11.44 9.77 2.39
C THR A 185 10.53 10.96 2.10
N TYR A 186 9.41 10.74 1.43
CA TYR A 186 8.47 11.78 0.98
C TYR A 186 7.22 11.90 1.85
N LYS A 187 7.20 11.26 3.04
CA LYS A 187 6.02 11.25 3.92
C LYS A 187 5.59 12.66 4.32
N ASP A 188 6.55 13.51 4.68
CA ASP A 188 6.27 14.87 5.15
C ASP A 188 5.77 15.77 4.02
N ASP A 189 6.31 15.60 2.80
CA ASP A 189 5.84 16.31 1.61
C ASP A 189 4.41 15.91 1.23
N LEU A 190 4.14 14.61 1.18
CA LEU A 190 2.80 14.10 0.91
C LEU A 190 1.80 14.59 1.97
N THR A 191 2.18 14.50 3.26
CA THR A 191 1.35 14.98 4.38
C THR A 191 1.07 16.48 4.27
N ARG A 192 2.08 17.29 3.96
CA ARG A 192 1.94 18.74 3.77
C ARG A 192 0.94 19.07 2.67
N VAL A 193 1.10 18.47 1.49
CA VAL A 193 0.22 18.75 0.34
C VAL A 193 -1.20 18.23 0.60
N LEU A 194 -1.34 17.03 1.16
CA LEU A 194 -2.64 16.46 1.52
C LEU A 194 -3.37 17.34 2.54
N GLN A 195 -2.66 17.79 3.58
CA GLN A 195 -3.24 18.67 4.59
C GLN A 195 -3.70 19.99 3.95
N ARG A 196 -2.93 20.57 3.03
CA ARG A 196 -3.33 21.78 2.29
C ARG A 196 -4.59 21.56 1.46
N LEU A 197 -4.68 20.45 0.74
CA LEU A 197 -5.88 20.07 -0.03
C LEU A 197 -7.11 19.89 0.89
N GLN A 198 -6.93 19.31 2.07
CA GLN A 198 -8.00 19.20 3.08
C GLN A 198 -8.46 20.58 3.58
N MET A 199 -7.51 21.49 3.86
CA MET A 199 -7.84 22.85 4.28
C MET A 199 -8.55 23.63 3.17
N LEU A 200 -8.13 23.50 1.92
CA LEU A 200 -8.84 24.08 0.77
C LEU A 200 -10.25 23.51 0.66
N GLY A 201 -10.41 22.18 0.76
CA GLY A 201 -11.74 21.56 0.72
C GLY A 201 -12.66 21.99 1.86
N MET A 202 -12.12 22.32 3.03
CA MET A 202 -12.92 22.79 4.16
C MET A 202 -13.26 24.28 4.05
N TYR A 203 -12.27 25.13 3.77
CA TYR A 203 -12.41 26.59 3.90
C TYR A 203 -12.65 27.32 2.57
N LEU A 204 -12.17 26.77 1.46
CA LEU A 204 -12.29 27.32 0.10
C LEU A 204 -12.70 26.24 -0.92
N PRO A 205 -13.86 25.60 -0.73
CA PRO A 205 -14.30 24.48 -1.57
C PRO A 205 -14.48 24.85 -3.04
N GLU A 206 -14.85 26.09 -3.36
CA GLU A 206 -14.93 26.61 -4.74
C GLU A 206 -13.54 26.62 -5.41
N ASN A 207 -12.51 27.11 -4.72
CA ASN A 207 -11.15 27.12 -5.26
C ASN A 207 -10.63 25.70 -5.52
N LEU A 208 -10.95 24.74 -4.63
CA LEU A 208 -10.62 23.33 -4.87
C LEU A 208 -11.40 22.73 -6.04
N HIS A 209 -12.67 23.12 -6.22
CA HIS A 209 -13.47 22.73 -7.37
C HIS A 209 -12.84 23.23 -8.68
N ASP A 210 -12.42 24.49 -8.72
CA ASP A 210 -11.80 25.09 -9.90
C ASP A 210 -10.47 24.42 -10.23
N LEU A 211 -9.62 24.16 -9.23
CA LEU A 211 -8.39 23.38 -9.43
C LEU A 211 -8.65 22.01 -10.07
N ARG A 212 -9.73 21.31 -9.67
CA ARG A 212 -10.11 20.02 -10.28
C ARG A 212 -10.62 20.20 -11.71
N SER A 213 -11.38 21.25 -11.97
CA SER A 213 -11.88 21.57 -13.31
C SER A 213 -10.71 21.88 -14.26
N ASP A 214 -9.76 22.70 -13.82
CA ASP A 214 -8.55 23.05 -14.56
C ASP A 214 -7.70 21.82 -14.87
N GLN A 215 -7.54 20.91 -13.90
CA GLN A 215 -6.84 19.66 -14.11
C GLN A 215 -7.51 18.79 -15.18
N ARG A 216 -8.85 18.68 -15.18
CA ARG A 216 -9.59 17.94 -16.22
C ARG A 216 -9.37 18.53 -17.61
N VAL A 217 -9.46 19.87 -17.71
CA VAL A 217 -9.22 20.57 -18.97
C VAL A 217 -7.78 20.37 -19.47
N ALA A 218 -6.79 20.39 -18.57
CA ALA A 218 -5.40 20.11 -18.90
C ALA A 218 -5.19 18.67 -19.43
N LEU A 219 -6.01 17.72 -18.99
CA LEU A 219 -6.04 16.34 -19.48
C LEU A 219 -6.89 16.14 -20.76
N GLY A 220 -7.46 17.22 -21.30
CA GLY A 220 -8.33 17.16 -22.49
C GLY A 220 -9.73 16.61 -22.21
N GLU A 221 -10.15 16.59 -20.94
CA GLU A 221 -11.51 16.24 -20.54
C GLU A 221 -12.42 17.48 -20.44
N ASP A 222 -13.73 17.27 -20.42
CA ASP A 222 -14.69 18.35 -20.17
C ASP A 222 -14.54 18.91 -18.75
N PRO A 223 -14.67 20.26 -18.57
CA PRO A 223 -14.62 20.89 -17.26
C PRO A 223 -15.75 20.39 -16.36
N LEU A 224 -15.59 20.58 -15.05
CA LEU A 224 -16.67 20.28 -14.11
C LEU A 224 -17.87 21.21 -14.36
N PRO A 225 -19.10 20.75 -14.04
CA PRO A 225 -20.26 21.64 -13.98
C PRO A 225 -20.00 22.84 -13.05
N PRO A 226 -20.74 23.95 -13.20
CA PRO A 226 -20.59 25.09 -12.29
C PRO A 226 -20.72 24.69 -10.82
N TYR A 227 -19.86 25.25 -9.99
CA TYR A 227 -19.83 24.98 -8.56
C TYR A 227 -21.17 25.32 -7.89
N ASN A 228 -21.62 24.46 -6.98
CA ASN A 228 -22.83 24.66 -6.20
C ASN A 228 -22.46 24.82 -4.71
N ALA A 229 -22.54 26.04 -4.20
CA ALA A 229 -22.18 26.37 -2.82
C ALA A 229 -23.17 25.87 -1.75
N THR A 230 -24.24 25.15 -2.13
CA THR A 230 -25.25 24.68 -1.18
C THR A 230 -24.62 23.76 -0.13
N ALA A 231 -24.72 24.15 1.15
CA ALA A 231 -24.15 23.45 2.31
C ALA A 231 -22.62 23.43 2.41
N ASP A 232 -21.92 24.28 1.66
CA ASP A 232 -20.45 24.35 1.70
C ASP A 232 -19.87 25.49 2.55
N ASP A 233 -20.72 26.26 3.23
CA ASP A 233 -20.28 27.26 4.20
C ASP A 233 -19.60 26.60 5.41
N TRP A 234 -18.30 26.86 5.56
CA TRP A 234 -17.50 26.35 6.66
C TRP A 234 -17.90 26.95 8.01
N HIS A 235 -18.48 28.16 8.05
CA HIS A 235 -18.96 28.76 9.28
C HIS A 235 -20.10 27.92 9.85
N ALA A 236 -21.10 27.60 9.03
CA ALA A 236 -22.20 26.72 9.42
C ALA A 236 -21.72 25.32 9.83
N LYS A 237 -20.68 24.78 9.17
CA LYS A 237 -20.07 23.48 9.53
C LYS A 237 -19.38 23.51 10.91
N LEU A 238 -18.74 24.63 11.25
CA LEU A 238 -17.98 24.77 12.50
C LEU A 238 -18.78 25.37 13.67
N GLU A 239 -19.87 26.09 13.42
CA GLU A 239 -20.73 26.71 14.45
C GLU A 239 -21.11 25.75 15.60
N PRO A 240 -21.56 24.50 15.36
CA PRO A 240 -21.95 23.61 16.45
C PRO A 240 -20.76 23.00 17.22
N ILE A 241 -19.53 23.22 16.77
CA ILE A 241 -18.34 22.61 17.37
C ILE A 241 -17.90 23.41 18.59
N THR A 242 -18.00 22.78 19.76
CA THR A 242 -17.58 23.37 21.04
C THR A 242 -16.22 22.88 21.48
N PHE A 243 -15.54 23.66 22.32
CA PHE A 243 -14.24 23.27 22.90
C PHE A 243 -14.32 21.96 23.68
N ASP A 244 -15.40 21.74 24.44
CA ASP A 244 -15.62 20.48 25.18
C ASP A 244 -15.78 19.27 24.26
N MET A 245 -16.29 19.44 23.03
CA MET A 245 -16.33 18.37 22.04
C MET A 245 -14.92 18.04 21.55
N VAL A 246 -14.11 19.05 21.28
CA VAL A 246 -12.72 18.87 20.84
C VAL A 246 -11.89 18.17 21.92
N LEU A 247 -11.96 18.64 23.18
CA LEU A 247 -11.26 17.99 24.29
C LEU A 247 -11.67 16.53 24.49
N ARG A 248 -12.98 16.25 24.44
CA ARG A 248 -13.48 14.86 24.53
C ARG A 248 -13.02 14.00 23.36
N ALA A 249 -13.00 14.54 22.15
CA ALA A 249 -12.52 13.82 20.97
C ALA A 249 -11.03 13.46 21.10
N ILE A 250 -10.19 14.41 21.56
CA ILE A 250 -8.75 14.16 21.77
C ILE A 250 -8.55 13.12 22.88
N SER A 251 -9.23 13.27 24.02
CA SER A 251 -9.14 12.31 25.13
C SER A 251 -9.61 10.90 24.73
N TYR A 252 -10.64 10.80 23.89
CA TYR A 252 -11.12 9.52 23.39
C TYR A 252 -10.10 8.89 22.42
N ALA A 253 -9.54 9.68 21.51
CA ALA A 253 -8.54 9.20 20.56
C ALA A 253 -7.27 8.69 21.28
N ASP A 254 -6.82 9.37 22.33
CA ASP A 254 -5.71 8.91 23.20
C ASP A 254 -6.01 7.55 23.86
N GLN A 255 -7.23 7.37 24.39
CA GLN A 255 -7.63 6.13 25.08
C GLN A 255 -7.95 4.95 24.15
N ALA A 256 -8.39 5.23 22.92
CA ALA A 256 -8.89 4.22 22.00
C ALA A 256 -7.88 3.81 20.92
N GLN A 257 -6.71 4.44 20.86
CA GLN A 257 -5.71 4.14 19.84
C GLN A 257 -4.92 2.86 20.16
N VAL A 258 -4.73 2.00 19.14
CA VAL A 258 -4.01 0.72 19.27
C VAL A 258 -2.51 0.91 19.50
N ASP A 259 -1.94 2.00 18.96
CA ASP A 259 -0.50 2.25 18.94
C ASP A 259 0.02 3.06 20.14
N ASP A 260 -0.85 3.45 21.08
CA ASP A 260 -0.52 4.22 22.30
C ASP A 260 0.46 5.40 22.06
N ILE A 261 0.15 6.23 21.06
CA ILE A 261 1.00 7.36 20.67
C ILE A 261 1.07 8.42 21.79
N GLY A 262 0.05 8.48 22.64
CA GLY A 262 -0.08 9.43 23.73
C GLY A 262 -0.53 10.84 23.31
N LEU A 263 -1.04 11.60 24.29
CA LEU A 263 -1.57 12.94 24.09
C LEU A 263 -0.56 13.96 23.54
N ALA A 264 0.70 13.92 24.01
CA ALA A 264 1.68 14.94 23.64
C ALA A 264 2.02 14.94 22.14
N PRO A 265 2.30 13.78 21.48
CA PRO A 265 2.48 13.77 20.03
C PRO A 265 1.23 14.16 19.24
N MET A 266 0.02 13.84 19.73
CA MET A 266 -1.22 14.30 19.11
C MET A 266 -1.34 15.83 19.12
N LEU A 267 -1.07 16.46 20.27
CA LEU A 267 -1.06 17.91 20.40
C LEU A 267 0.01 18.55 19.50
N ARG A 268 1.20 17.97 19.43
CA ARG A 268 2.25 18.40 18.49
C ARG A 268 1.78 18.32 17.04
N GLY A 269 1.09 17.25 16.66
CA GLY A 269 0.45 17.13 15.34
C GLY A 269 -0.54 18.26 15.07
N GLY A 270 -1.39 18.59 16.04
CA GLY A 270 -2.34 19.71 15.97
C GLY A 270 -1.65 21.07 15.79
N PHE A 271 -0.61 21.36 16.58
CA PHE A 271 0.15 22.61 16.43
C PHE A 271 0.89 22.70 15.10
N ARG A 272 1.47 21.60 14.59
CA ARG A 272 2.05 21.56 13.24
C ARG A 272 0.97 21.85 12.18
N ALA A 273 -0.24 21.33 12.37
CA ALA A 273 -1.34 21.57 11.45
C ALA A 273 -1.72 23.06 11.41
N VAL A 274 -1.81 23.72 12.57
CA VAL A 274 -2.06 25.17 12.70
C VAL A 274 -0.92 25.97 12.08
N ARG A 275 0.33 25.61 12.37
CA ARG A 275 1.53 26.22 11.77
C ARG A 275 1.47 26.17 10.25
N ASN A 276 1.13 25.01 9.69
CA ASN A 276 0.99 24.85 8.24
C ASN A 276 -0.12 25.76 7.70
N MET A 277 -1.31 25.74 8.31
CA MET A 277 -2.45 26.56 7.89
C MET A 277 -2.11 28.06 7.80
N VAL A 278 -1.43 28.62 8.80
CA VAL A 278 -1.11 30.06 8.79
C VAL A 278 -0.04 30.47 7.77
N THR A 279 0.69 29.50 7.21
CA THR A 279 1.64 29.73 6.12
C THR A 279 1.02 29.56 4.72
N MET A 280 -0.22 29.07 4.64
CA MET A 280 -0.93 28.87 3.38
C MET A 280 -1.55 30.18 2.89
N LYS A 281 -0.86 30.84 1.96
CA LYS A 281 -1.34 32.11 1.36
C LYS A 281 -2.68 31.97 0.65
N ASP A 282 -2.95 30.80 0.08
CA ASP A 282 -4.19 30.54 -0.67
C ASP A 282 -5.43 30.54 0.22
N LEU A 283 -5.25 30.41 1.55
CA LEU A 283 -6.34 30.52 2.52
C LEU A 283 -6.70 31.97 2.88
N ALA A 284 -6.00 32.96 2.32
CA ALA A 284 -6.24 34.37 2.63
C ALA A 284 -7.65 34.85 2.27
N GLU A 285 -8.32 34.21 1.32
CA GLU A 285 -9.72 34.50 1.00
C GLU A 285 -10.66 34.14 2.17
N ALA A 286 -10.47 32.97 2.78
CA ALA A 286 -11.24 32.56 3.96
C ALA A 286 -10.76 33.26 5.24
N PHE A 287 -9.46 33.58 5.33
CA PHE A 287 -8.82 34.20 6.50
C PHE A 287 -7.98 35.40 6.09
N PRO A 288 -8.60 36.59 5.92
CA PRO A 288 -7.90 37.78 5.40
C PRO A 288 -6.64 38.19 6.17
N SER A 289 -6.58 37.90 7.49
CA SER A 289 -5.40 38.18 8.31
C SER A 289 -4.15 37.39 7.90
N LEU A 290 -4.29 36.27 7.17
CA LEU A 290 -3.16 35.51 6.63
C LEU A 290 -2.41 36.25 5.52
N ALA A 291 -3.04 37.22 4.87
CA ALA A 291 -2.37 38.10 3.93
C ALA A 291 -1.39 39.06 4.63
N ASP A 292 -1.60 39.36 5.91
CA ASP A 292 -0.75 40.26 6.69
C ASP A 292 0.39 39.50 7.39
N GLN A 293 1.56 39.51 6.74
CA GLN A 293 2.78 38.89 7.28
C GLN A 293 3.27 39.54 8.59
N ALA A 294 2.86 40.78 8.89
CA ALA A 294 3.18 41.41 10.17
C ALA A 294 2.40 40.77 11.33
N SER A 295 1.14 40.37 11.08
CA SER A 295 0.29 39.66 12.04
C SER A 295 0.60 38.16 12.15
N VAL A 296 0.94 37.50 11.04
CA VAL A 296 1.23 36.06 11.01
C VAL A 296 2.50 35.70 11.80
N ARG A 297 3.54 36.53 11.70
CA ARG A 297 4.86 36.21 12.26
C ARG A 297 4.89 36.08 13.79
N PRO A 298 4.32 36.99 14.60
CA PRO A 298 4.23 36.80 16.06
C PRO A 298 3.45 35.53 16.43
N PHE A 299 2.38 35.21 15.68
CA PHE A 299 1.60 34.00 15.91
C PHE A 299 2.40 32.73 15.61
N LEU A 300 3.18 32.73 14.52
CA LEU A 300 4.09 31.63 14.20
C LEU A 300 5.13 31.39 15.30
N VAL A 301 5.73 32.47 15.84
CA VAL A 301 6.68 32.36 16.96
C VAL A 301 6.00 31.69 18.16
N TYR A 302 4.79 32.11 18.52
CA TYR A 302 4.04 31.49 19.60
C TYR A 302 3.78 29.98 19.34
N VAL A 303 3.36 29.61 18.13
CA VAL A 303 3.11 28.20 17.77
C VAL A 303 4.40 27.37 17.83
N ASP A 304 5.52 27.91 17.35
CA ASP A 304 6.83 27.25 17.38
C ASP A 304 7.35 27.08 18.83
N GLU A 305 7.08 28.03 19.72
CA GLU A 305 7.34 27.89 21.15
C GLU A 305 6.52 26.73 21.75
N GLN A 306 5.21 26.66 21.48
CA GLN A 306 4.36 25.56 21.99
C GLN A 306 4.83 24.19 21.48
N LEU A 307 5.28 24.10 20.24
CA LEU A 307 5.85 22.87 19.67
C LEU A 307 7.13 22.40 20.38
N THR A 308 7.86 23.32 21.01
CA THR A 308 9.09 23.01 21.76
C THR A 308 8.79 22.57 23.19
N TYR A 309 7.74 23.10 23.82
CA TYR A 309 7.39 22.81 25.22
C TYR A 309 6.58 21.52 25.43
N ILE A 310 5.88 21.01 24.39
CA ILE A 310 5.09 19.76 24.42
C ILE A 310 5.93 18.59 23.89
#